data_AF-A0A851GZI8-F1
#
_entry.id   AF-A0A851GZI8-F1
#
_cell.length_a   1.000
_cell.length_b   1.000
_cell.length_c   1.000
_cell.angle_alpha   90.00
_cell.angle_beta   90.00
_cell.angle_gamma   90.00
#
_symmetry.space_group_name_H-M   'P 1'
#
loop_
_entity.id
_entity.type
_entity.pdbx_description
1 polymer ?
#
loop_
_entity_poly.entity_id
_entity_poly.type
_entity_poly.pdbx_seq_one_letter_code
_entity_poly.pdbx_strand_id
1 'polypeptide(L)'
;MVKADTIPAEVRERIHRVASELHAKTGYQSLPALDEVRKCANVDMNVASLVLKEWRKIQPVSPAPLGSKLPAPVEEAGLTAIDAVWQHAQQFANQHLRAAQAGWQTEREELDALRAELAEAFERQAAELEATSQQLSMVLALNARQQQELERTAPRLDESASRLGETETRLVTVERELGETHEKLAQSYDDVRALRQQCDELRRECDGLRKQQAELQEELRVQRSDKESAHRAVASLRQQLQAAGGGNPAGPASAPEAMQDTKETSELEAAAYGQSVSSRLATSSRAADLIVRSR
;
A
#
# COMPACT_ATOMS: atom_id res chain seq x y z
N MET A 1 56.99 84.48 111.28
CA MET A 1 56.53 84.14 109.91
C MET A 1 55.40 83.13 110.05
N VAL A 2 54.15 83.55 109.81
CA VAL A 2 52.97 82.68 109.94
C VAL A 2 52.89 81.80 108.70
N LYS A 3 52.88 80.48 108.88
CA LYS A 3 52.68 79.50 107.79
C LYS A 3 51.19 79.42 107.47
N ALA A 4 50.83 79.13 106.22
CA ALA A 4 49.43 79.07 105.78
C ALA A 4 48.56 78.08 106.59
N ASP A 5 49.17 77.08 107.21
CA ASP A 5 48.52 76.08 108.07
C ASP A 5 48.12 76.58 109.46
N THR A 6 48.48 77.82 109.85
CA THR A 6 48.05 78.44 111.12
C THR A 6 46.85 79.38 110.93
N ILE A 7 46.31 79.49 109.70
CA ILE A 7 45.14 80.31 109.39
C ILE A 7 43.88 79.49 109.67
N PRO A 8 42.92 79.96 110.49
CA PRO A 8 41.67 79.24 110.74
C PRO A 8 40.94 78.90 109.43
N ALA A 9 40.43 77.67 109.34
CA ALA A 9 39.77 77.17 108.13
C ALA A 9 38.62 78.08 107.67
N GLU A 10 37.84 78.63 108.60
CA GLU A 10 36.77 79.59 108.33
C GLU A 10 37.26 80.87 107.62
N VAL A 11 38.46 81.34 107.95
CA VAL A 11 39.06 82.54 107.33
C VAL A 11 39.57 82.21 105.93
N ARG A 12 40.14 81.02 105.74
CA ARG A 12 40.59 80.53 104.44
C ARG A 12 39.41 80.35 103.48
N GLU A 13 38.35 79.70 103.92
CA GLU A 13 37.11 79.52 103.15
C GLU A 13 36.44 80.85 102.81
N ARG A 14 36.41 81.79 103.75
CA ARG A 14 35.88 83.15 103.49
C ARG A 14 36.68 83.87 102.40
N ILE A 15 38.01 83.79 102.42
CA ILE A 15 38.87 84.38 101.38
C ILE A 15 38.65 83.67 100.03
N HIS A 16 38.58 82.34 99.98
CA HIS A 16 38.29 81.61 98.75
C HIS A 16 36.91 81.94 98.18
N ARG A 17 35.89 82.05 99.04
CA ARG A 17 34.53 82.43 98.63
C ARG A 17 34.51 83.83 98.05
N VAL A 18 35.09 84.81 98.74
CA VAL A 18 35.17 86.20 98.27
C VAL A 18 35.99 86.31 96.98
N ALA A 19 37.11 85.59 96.87
CA ALA A 19 37.93 85.56 95.66
C ALA A 19 37.15 84.96 94.48
N SER A 20 36.44 83.86 94.69
CA SER A 20 35.58 83.23 93.66
C SER A 20 34.42 84.14 93.25
N GLU A 21 33.77 84.82 94.21
CA GLU A 21 32.69 85.78 93.94
C GLU A 21 33.20 86.99 93.13
N LEU A 22 34.37 87.53 93.47
CA LEU A 22 34.99 88.62 92.71
C LEU A 22 35.42 88.16 91.31
N HIS A 23 35.93 86.94 91.18
CA HIS A 23 36.29 86.37 89.88
C HIS A 23 35.06 86.11 88.99
N ALA A 24 33.95 85.67 89.59
CA ALA A 24 32.69 85.50 88.89
C ALA A 24 32.09 86.85 88.45
N LYS A 25 32.22 87.91 89.28
CA LYS A 25 31.81 89.28 88.92
C LYS A 25 32.59 89.84 87.73
N THR A 26 33.83 89.44 87.53
CA THR A 26 34.65 89.81 86.35
C THR A 26 34.45 88.85 85.17
N GLY A 27 33.45 87.96 85.23
CA GLY A 27 33.15 87.01 84.15
C GLY A 27 34.28 86.02 83.89
N TYR A 28 35.10 85.72 84.91
CA TYR A 28 36.30 84.87 84.82
C TYR A 28 37.39 85.40 83.87
N GLN A 29 37.35 86.69 83.52
CA GLN A 29 38.31 87.29 82.58
C GLN A 29 39.56 87.84 83.30
N SER A 30 39.45 88.19 84.58
CA SER A 30 40.55 88.75 85.35
C SER A 30 40.57 88.24 86.79
N LEU A 31 41.78 87.93 87.28
CA LEU A 31 41.98 87.46 88.65
C LEU A 31 41.74 88.62 89.64
N PRO A 32 41.01 88.38 90.75
CA PRO A 32 40.67 89.41 91.72
C PRO A 32 41.92 90.04 92.37
N ALA A 33 41.84 91.35 92.62
CA ALA A 33 42.91 92.12 93.26
C ALA A 33 43.00 91.80 94.76
N LEU A 34 44.23 91.73 95.29
CA LEU A 34 44.46 91.35 96.68
C LEU A 34 43.81 92.31 97.68
N ASP A 35 43.83 93.61 97.40
CA ASP A 35 43.24 94.63 98.27
C ASP A 35 41.71 94.53 98.35
N GLU A 36 41.05 94.15 97.24
CA GLU A 36 39.60 93.95 97.19
C GLU A 36 39.21 92.71 97.98
N VAL A 37 39.93 91.60 97.80
CA VAL A 37 39.72 90.37 98.57
C VAL A 37 39.92 90.62 100.06
N ARG A 38 40.94 91.41 100.44
CA ARG A 38 41.19 91.80 101.84
C ARG A 38 40.02 92.59 102.44
N LYS A 39 39.53 93.62 101.73
CA LYS A 39 38.44 94.48 102.19
C LYS A 39 37.12 93.71 102.29
N CYS A 40 36.79 92.89 101.29
CA CYS A 40 35.54 92.12 101.26
C CYS A 40 35.55 90.93 102.22
N ALA A 41 36.70 90.30 102.48
CA ALA A 41 36.81 89.21 103.45
C ALA A 41 37.06 89.69 104.90
N ASN A 42 37.37 90.98 105.09
CA ASN A 42 37.74 91.63 106.34
C ASN A 42 38.83 90.85 107.12
N VAL A 43 40.00 90.68 106.50
CA VAL A 43 41.13 89.89 107.05
C VAL A 43 42.43 90.69 106.97
N ASP A 44 43.43 90.35 107.81
CA ASP A 44 44.78 90.89 107.70
C ASP A 44 45.40 90.66 106.31
N MET A 45 46.25 91.62 105.89
CA MET A 45 46.90 91.62 104.58
C MET A 45 47.73 90.35 104.33
N ASN A 46 48.46 89.87 105.33
CA ASN A 46 49.35 88.72 105.17
C ASN A 46 48.55 87.44 104.93
N VAL A 47 47.45 87.28 105.66
CA VAL A 47 46.53 86.14 105.56
C VAL A 47 45.82 86.12 104.20
N ALA A 48 45.32 87.26 103.75
CA ALA A 48 44.71 87.40 102.42
C ALA A 48 45.72 87.06 101.30
N SER A 49 46.98 87.48 101.44
CA SER A 49 48.01 87.27 100.41
C SER A 49 48.39 85.80 100.21
N LEU A 50 48.42 85.02 101.29
CA LEU A 50 48.77 83.61 101.25
C LEU A 50 47.65 82.78 100.62
N VAL A 51 46.42 82.94 101.12
CA VAL A 51 45.26 82.18 100.63
C VAL A 51 44.90 82.56 99.18
N LEU A 52 45.02 83.83 98.80
CA LEU A 52 44.76 84.24 97.42
C LEU A 52 45.79 83.67 96.42
N LYS A 53 47.05 83.51 96.83
CA LYS A 53 48.07 82.83 96.01
C LYS A 53 47.74 81.36 95.80
N GLU A 54 47.26 80.67 96.83
CA GLU A 54 46.81 79.27 96.72
C GLU A 54 45.59 79.15 95.80
N TRP A 55 44.60 80.03 95.97
CA TRP A 55 43.42 80.06 95.12
C TRP A 55 43.77 80.31 93.65
N ARG A 56 44.71 81.22 93.35
CA ARG A 56 45.15 81.50 91.97
C ARG A 56 45.82 80.31 91.29
N LYS A 57 46.55 79.47 92.03
CA LYS A 57 47.21 78.27 91.47
C LYS A 57 46.22 77.22 90.97
N ILE A 58 45.02 77.19 91.52
CA ILE A 58 43.99 76.19 91.23
C ILE A 58 43.03 76.71 90.14
N GLN A 59 43.13 77.97 89.73
CA GLN A 59 42.27 78.50 88.66
C GLN A 59 42.65 77.87 87.31
N PRO A 60 41.67 77.32 86.56
CA PRO A 60 41.93 76.76 85.24
C PRO A 60 42.44 77.86 84.31
N VAL A 61 43.62 77.65 83.71
CA VAL A 61 44.13 78.50 82.64
C VAL A 61 43.18 78.34 81.45
N SER A 62 42.42 79.39 81.11
CA SER A 62 41.57 79.37 79.93
C SER A 62 42.45 79.19 78.69
N PRO A 63 42.35 78.09 77.93
CA PRO A 63 43.10 77.96 76.69
C PRO A 63 42.60 79.00 75.69
N ALA A 64 43.54 79.64 75.00
CA ALA A 64 43.22 80.66 74.01
C ALA A 64 42.27 80.09 72.93
N PRO A 65 41.28 80.88 72.45
CA PRO A 65 40.42 80.46 71.34
C PRO A 65 41.29 80.01 70.17
N LEU A 66 41.07 78.79 69.66
CA LEU A 66 41.71 78.34 68.42
C LEU A 66 41.31 79.31 67.31
N GLY A 67 42.29 79.84 66.58
CA GLY A 67 42.05 80.74 65.45
C GLY A 67 41.14 80.09 64.42
N SER A 68 40.29 80.88 63.76
CA SER A 68 39.29 80.43 62.78
C SER A 68 39.86 79.85 61.47
N LYS A 69 41.17 79.67 61.37
CA LYS A 69 41.86 79.12 60.19
C LYS A 69 42.48 77.77 60.53
N LEU A 70 42.24 76.80 59.66
CA LEU A 70 42.82 75.46 59.77
C LEU A 70 44.36 75.55 59.71
N PRO A 71 45.08 74.70 60.46
CA PRO A 71 46.53 74.60 60.30
C PRO A 71 46.89 74.10 58.89
N ALA A 72 47.86 74.76 58.25
CA ALA A 72 48.38 74.39 56.93
C ALA A 72 48.59 72.88 56.68
N PRO A 73 49.18 72.08 57.60
CA PRO A 73 49.36 70.63 57.35
C PRO A 73 48.03 69.86 57.21
N VAL A 74 46.94 70.34 57.83
CA VAL A 74 45.62 69.74 57.70
C VAL A 74 44.99 70.10 56.35
N GLU A 75 45.19 71.32 55.87
CA GLU A 75 44.72 71.76 54.56
C GLU A 75 45.44 71.00 53.42
N GLU A 76 46.76 70.86 53.49
CA GLU A 76 47.55 70.09 52.52
C GLU A 76 47.17 68.60 52.51
N ALA A 77 46.98 67.99 53.69
CA ALA A 77 46.51 66.62 53.79
C ALA A 77 45.09 66.45 53.21
N GLY A 78 44.21 67.44 53.39
CA GLY A 78 42.86 67.45 52.83
C GLY A 78 42.85 67.52 51.31
N LEU A 79 43.64 68.42 50.71
CA LEU A 79 43.78 68.52 49.25
C LEU A 79 44.36 67.23 48.66
N THR A 80 45.38 66.66 49.30
CA THR A 80 45.97 65.39 48.87
C THR A 80 44.95 64.24 48.91
N ALA A 81 44.09 64.19 49.93
CA ALA A 81 43.03 63.19 50.02
C ALA A 81 41.97 63.36 48.93
N ILE A 82 41.58 64.61 48.61
CA ILE A 82 40.63 64.90 47.53
C ILE A 82 41.22 64.48 46.18
N ASP A 83 42.48 64.80 45.91
CA ASP A 83 43.18 64.37 44.69
C ASP A 83 43.22 62.84 44.59
N ALA A 84 43.52 62.14 45.69
CA ALA A 84 43.53 60.68 45.70
C ALA A 84 42.15 60.08 45.41
N VAL A 85 41.08 60.63 46.01
CA VAL A 85 39.69 60.21 45.74
C VAL A 85 39.31 60.46 44.29
N TRP A 86 39.67 61.62 43.74
CA TRP A 86 39.41 61.94 42.33
C TRP A 86 40.14 60.99 41.38
N GLN A 87 41.43 60.73 41.62
CA GLN A 87 42.20 59.77 40.82
C GLN A 87 41.60 58.37 40.88
N HIS A 88 41.15 57.93 42.06
CA HIS A 88 40.51 56.62 42.20
C HIS A 88 39.16 56.55 41.46
N ALA A 89 38.33 57.60 41.57
CA ALA A 89 37.07 57.70 40.85
C ALA A 89 37.29 57.68 39.33
N GLN A 90 38.29 58.38 38.82
CA GLN A 90 38.64 58.38 37.40
C GLN A 90 39.13 57.00 36.94
N GLN A 91 39.96 56.32 37.74
CA GLN A 91 40.40 54.96 37.44
C GLN A 91 39.22 53.99 37.41
N PHE A 92 38.32 54.05 38.40
CA PHE A 92 37.13 53.22 38.48
C PHE A 92 36.19 53.45 37.30
N ALA A 93 35.91 54.71 36.94
CA ALA A 93 35.09 55.05 35.77
C ALA A 93 35.70 54.53 34.46
N ASN A 94 37.01 54.67 34.28
CA ASN A 94 37.71 54.14 33.11
C ASN A 94 37.69 52.61 33.05
N GLN A 95 37.80 51.93 34.19
CA GLN A 95 37.67 50.47 34.27
C GLN A 95 36.26 50.03 33.88
N HIS A 96 35.23 50.69 34.41
CA HIS A 96 33.84 50.42 34.04
C HIS A 96 33.56 50.66 32.57
N LEU A 97 34.08 51.75 31.99
CA LEU A 97 33.94 52.02 30.56
C LEU A 97 34.56 50.91 29.71
N ARG A 98 35.79 50.48 30.04
CA ARG A 98 36.46 49.39 29.32
C ARG A 98 35.73 48.06 29.47
N ALA A 99 35.23 47.75 30.67
CA ALA A 99 34.45 46.55 30.92
C ALA A 99 33.13 46.54 30.12
N ALA A 100 32.41 47.67 30.10
CA ALA A 100 31.18 47.81 29.33
C ALA A 100 31.45 47.71 27.81
N GLN A 101 32.54 48.33 27.32
CA GLN A 101 32.95 48.22 25.92
C GLN A 101 33.29 46.77 25.56
N ALA A 102 34.04 46.06 26.42
CA ALA A 102 34.36 44.65 26.20
C ALA A 102 33.10 43.77 26.18
N GLY A 103 32.20 43.94 27.16
CA GLY A 103 30.92 43.21 27.20
C GLY A 103 30.07 43.45 25.95
N TRP A 104 29.98 44.70 25.49
CA TRP A 104 29.24 45.01 24.26
C TRP A 104 29.87 44.40 23.01
N GLN A 105 31.19 44.38 22.90
CA GLN A 105 31.86 43.72 21.77
C GLN A 105 31.62 42.21 21.78
N THR A 106 31.70 41.57 22.95
CA THR A 106 31.40 40.14 23.09
C THR A 106 29.95 39.84 22.71
N GLU A 107 28.98 40.56 23.25
CA GLU A 107 27.56 40.38 22.87
C GLU A 107 27.33 40.59 21.38
N ARG A 108 28.03 41.55 20.76
CA ARG A 108 27.94 41.80 19.33
C ARG A 108 28.51 40.64 18.51
N GLU A 109 29.69 40.14 18.87
CA GLU A 109 30.31 38.98 18.22
C GLU A 109 29.41 37.73 18.35
N GLU A 110 28.82 37.49 19.52
CA GLU A 110 27.87 36.41 19.75
C GLU A 110 26.60 36.56 18.90
N LEU A 111 26.03 37.77 18.80
CA LEU A 111 24.87 38.03 17.96
C LEU A 111 25.18 37.84 16.47
N ASP A 112 26.36 38.26 16.02
CA ASP A 112 26.78 38.08 14.63
C ASP A 112 27.04 36.59 14.32
N ALA A 113 27.59 35.83 15.28
CA ALA A 113 27.72 34.38 15.16
C ALA A 113 26.35 33.67 15.08
N LEU A 114 25.41 33.99 15.98
CA LEU A 114 24.06 33.43 15.95
C LEU A 114 23.32 33.77 14.66
N ARG A 115 23.49 34.98 14.12
CA ARG A 115 22.92 35.37 12.82
C ARG A 115 23.49 34.53 11.69
N ALA A 116 24.80 34.27 11.69
CA ALA A 116 25.43 33.43 10.69
C ALA A 116 24.93 31.98 10.79
N GLU A 117 24.86 31.41 12.00
CA GLU A 117 24.33 30.06 12.23
C GLU A 117 22.87 29.92 11.77
N LEU A 118 22.03 30.91 12.06
CA LEU A 118 20.63 30.95 11.60
C LEU A 118 20.54 31.05 10.08
N ALA A 119 21.35 31.90 9.45
CA ALA A 119 21.37 32.03 7.99
C ALA A 119 21.77 30.70 7.34
N GLU A 120 22.83 30.06 7.85
CA GLU A 120 23.29 28.75 7.36
C GLU A 120 22.25 27.65 7.56
N ALA A 121 21.54 27.66 8.71
CA ALA A 121 20.45 26.72 8.95
C ALA A 121 19.28 26.91 7.96
N PHE A 122 18.91 28.15 7.65
CA PHE A 122 17.88 28.43 6.64
C PHE A 122 18.33 28.05 5.22
N GLU A 123 19.59 28.29 4.85
CA GLU A 123 20.14 27.85 3.56
C GLU A 123 20.14 26.33 3.44
N ARG A 124 20.57 25.61 4.49
CA ARG A 124 20.50 24.13 4.55
C ARG A 124 19.06 23.64 4.39
N GLN A 125 18.13 24.22 5.13
CA GLN A 125 16.72 23.85 5.07
C GLN A 125 16.11 24.13 3.68
N ALA A 126 16.47 25.25 3.04
CA ALA A 126 16.03 25.55 1.68
C ALA A 126 16.55 24.52 0.67
N ALA A 127 17.84 24.16 0.75
CA ALA A 127 18.43 23.14 -0.12
C ALA A 127 17.79 21.75 0.08
N GLU A 128 17.51 21.35 1.32
CA GLU A 128 16.81 20.10 1.63
C GLU A 128 15.36 20.08 1.09
N LEU A 129 14.65 21.21 1.20
CA LEU A 129 13.30 21.34 0.65
C LEU A 129 13.30 21.26 -0.88
N GLU A 130 14.26 21.92 -1.54
CA GLU A 130 14.44 21.82 -2.99
C GLU A 130 14.74 20.38 -3.42
N ALA A 131 15.66 19.70 -2.73
CA ALA A 131 16.03 18.31 -3.03
C ALA A 131 14.83 17.36 -2.86
N THR A 132 14.07 17.48 -1.77
CA THR A 132 12.90 16.64 -1.51
C THR A 132 11.75 16.94 -2.49
N SER A 133 11.53 18.20 -2.85
CA SER A 133 10.58 18.60 -3.90
C SER A 133 10.95 18.00 -5.26
N GLN A 134 12.23 18.05 -5.64
CA GLN A 134 12.71 17.42 -6.87
C GLN A 134 12.51 15.90 -6.84
N GLN A 135 12.85 15.23 -5.74
CA GLN A 135 12.60 13.79 -5.57
C GLN A 135 11.11 13.44 -5.67
N LEU A 136 10.23 14.22 -5.03
CA LEU A 136 8.79 14.02 -5.09
C LEU A 136 8.28 14.16 -6.54
N SER A 137 8.72 15.21 -7.25
CA SER A 137 8.33 15.43 -8.65
C SER A 137 8.74 14.26 -9.55
N MET A 138 9.94 13.70 -9.33
CA MET A 138 10.44 12.54 -10.06
C MET A 138 9.60 11.29 -9.76
N VAL A 139 9.30 11.02 -8.49
CA VAL A 139 8.47 9.86 -8.09
C VAL A 139 7.06 9.97 -8.66
N LEU A 140 6.46 11.16 -8.63
CA LEU A 140 5.14 11.39 -9.24
C LEU A 140 5.17 11.15 -10.76
N ALA A 141 6.21 11.59 -11.46
CA ALA A 141 6.38 11.36 -12.89
C ALA A 141 6.54 9.86 -13.21
N LEU A 142 7.31 9.13 -12.40
CA LEU A 142 7.46 7.67 -12.54
C LEU A 142 6.14 6.95 -12.28
N ASN A 143 5.40 7.35 -11.25
CA ASN A 143 4.11 6.74 -10.92
C ASN A 143 3.09 6.98 -12.05
N ALA A 144 3.00 8.20 -12.60
CA ALA A 144 2.15 8.52 -13.73
C ALA A 144 2.51 7.68 -14.98
N ARG A 145 3.81 7.48 -15.24
CA ARG A 145 4.27 6.62 -16.34
C ARG A 145 3.86 5.16 -16.12
N GLN A 146 4.02 4.64 -14.90
CA GLN A 146 3.61 3.27 -14.56
C GLN A 146 2.10 3.09 -14.69
N GLN A 147 1.30 4.06 -14.24
CA GLN A 147 -0.15 4.06 -14.44
C GLN A 147 -0.51 4.00 -15.93
N GLN A 148 0.14 4.82 -16.76
CA GLN A 148 -0.07 4.79 -18.21
C GLN A 148 0.32 3.45 -18.84
N GLU A 149 1.38 2.80 -18.36
CA GLU A 149 1.79 1.47 -18.83
C GLU A 149 0.78 0.39 -18.40
N LEU A 150 0.22 0.48 -17.20
CA LEU A 150 -0.86 -0.40 -16.75
C LEU A 150 -2.14 -0.21 -17.57
N GLU A 151 -2.56 1.02 -17.80
CA GLU A 151 -3.73 1.35 -18.63
C GLU A 151 -3.57 0.85 -20.08
N ARG A 152 -2.33 0.82 -20.61
CA ARG A 152 -2.04 0.27 -21.94
C ARG A 152 -1.99 -1.26 -21.97
N THR A 153 -1.59 -1.91 -20.88
CA THR A 153 -1.37 -3.37 -20.84
C THR A 153 -2.61 -4.13 -20.40
N ALA A 154 -3.43 -3.57 -19.50
CA ALA A 154 -4.69 -4.17 -19.08
C ALA A 154 -5.62 -4.60 -20.24
N PRO A 155 -5.97 -3.72 -21.21
CA PRO A 155 -6.86 -4.12 -22.30
C PRO A 155 -6.25 -5.18 -23.21
N ARG A 156 -4.91 -5.23 -23.33
CA ARG A 156 -4.23 -6.27 -24.12
C ARG A 156 -4.33 -7.65 -23.44
N LEU A 157 -4.28 -7.68 -22.11
CA LEU A 157 -4.52 -8.90 -21.35
C LEU A 157 -5.96 -9.37 -21.50
N ASP A 158 -6.93 -8.45 -21.36
CA ASP A 158 -8.37 -8.76 -21.54
C ASP A 158 -8.67 -9.26 -22.97
N GLU A 159 -8.07 -8.64 -23.99
CA GLU A 159 -8.20 -9.09 -25.38
C GLU A 159 -7.60 -10.49 -25.57
N SER A 160 -6.43 -10.76 -25.00
CA SER A 160 -5.80 -12.08 -25.08
C SER A 160 -6.62 -13.17 -24.37
N ALA A 161 -7.19 -12.84 -23.20
CA ALA A 161 -8.07 -13.75 -22.46
C ALA A 161 -9.36 -14.04 -23.26
N SER A 162 -9.94 -13.02 -23.89
CA SER A 162 -11.12 -13.18 -24.76
C SER A 162 -10.83 -14.08 -25.95
N ARG A 163 -9.68 -13.87 -26.63
CA ARG A 163 -9.23 -14.72 -27.74
C ARG A 163 -9.01 -16.17 -27.32
N LEU A 164 -8.43 -16.40 -26.13
CA LEU A 164 -8.26 -17.75 -25.59
C LEU A 164 -9.62 -18.42 -25.36
N GLY A 165 -10.58 -17.73 -24.74
CA GLY A 165 -11.94 -18.25 -24.57
C GLY A 165 -12.64 -18.57 -25.89
N GLU A 166 -12.48 -17.74 -26.92
CA GLU A 166 -12.98 -18.06 -28.26
C GLU A 166 -12.33 -19.31 -28.85
N THR A 167 -11.01 -19.46 -28.70
CA THR A 167 -10.32 -20.67 -29.19
C THR A 167 -10.73 -21.92 -28.42
N GLU A 168 -10.94 -21.83 -27.11
CA GLU A 168 -11.43 -22.95 -26.29
C GLU A 168 -12.83 -23.37 -26.71
N THR A 169 -13.76 -22.43 -26.90
CA THR A 169 -15.11 -22.77 -27.39
C THR A 169 -15.07 -23.43 -28.77
N ARG A 170 -14.20 -22.96 -29.68
CA ARG A 170 -14.00 -23.60 -30.98
C ARG A 170 -13.44 -25.01 -30.85
N LEU A 171 -12.47 -25.23 -29.97
CA LEU A 171 -11.94 -26.57 -29.70
C LEU A 171 -13.04 -27.52 -29.22
N VAL A 172 -13.85 -27.10 -28.24
CA VAL A 172 -15.00 -27.90 -27.77
C VAL A 172 -15.97 -28.23 -28.89
N THR A 173 -16.26 -27.29 -29.79
CA THR A 173 -17.14 -27.56 -30.94
C THR A 173 -16.53 -28.57 -31.91
N VAL A 174 -15.24 -28.46 -32.21
CA VAL A 174 -14.52 -29.39 -33.10
C VAL A 174 -14.43 -30.77 -32.46
N GLU A 175 -14.17 -30.86 -31.16
CA GLU A 175 -14.16 -32.13 -30.41
C GLU A 175 -15.54 -32.82 -30.46
N ARG A 176 -16.62 -32.06 -30.30
CA ARG A 176 -17.99 -32.58 -30.45
C ARG A 176 -18.26 -33.09 -31.87
N GLU A 177 -17.94 -32.30 -32.88
CA GLU A 177 -18.10 -32.68 -34.29
C GLU A 177 -17.26 -33.93 -34.63
N LEU A 178 -16.03 -34.01 -34.12
CA LEU A 178 -15.17 -35.17 -34.24
C LEU A 178 -15.82 -36.41 -33.59
N GLY A 179 -16.39 -36.28 -32.39
CA GLY A 179 -17.15 -37.34 -31.73
C GLY A 179 -18.32 -37.84 -32.58
N GLU A 180 -19.15 -36.93 -33.09
CA GLU A 180 -20.28 -37.26 -33.97
C GLU A 180 -19.84 -37.95 -35.27
N THR A 181 -18.72 -37.54 -35.87
CA THR A 181 -18.19 -38.20 -37.06
C THR A 181 -17.65 -39.60 -36.75
N HIS A 182 -17.03 -39.82 -35.60
CA HIS A 182 -16.59 -41.15 -35.16
C HIS A 182 -17.78 -42.08 -34.91
N GLU A 183 -18.85 -41.59 -34.29
CA GLU A 183 -20.08 -42.36 -34.09
C GLU A 183 -20.73 -42.76 -35.42
N LYS A 184 -20.87 -41.82 -36.36
CA LYS A 184 -21.38 -42.10 -37.72
C LYS A 184 -20.50 -43.10 -38.45
N LEU A 185 -19.17 -42.99 -38.31
CA LEU A 185 -18.23 -43.93 -38.92
C LEU A 185 -18.40 -45.33 -38.32
N ALA A 186 -18.53 -45.45 -36.99
CA ALA A 186 -18.78 -46.72 -36.32
C ALA A 186 -20.10 -47.36 -36.78
N GLN A 187 -21.18 -46.58 -36.86
CA GLN A 187 -22.46 -47.02 -37.42
C GLN A 187 -22.31 -47.54 -38.85
N SER A 188 -21.59 -46.81 -39.71
CA SER A 188 -21.36 -47.27 -41.09
C SER A 188 -20.57 -48.58 -41.17
N TYR A 189 -19.63 -48.82 -40.25
CA TYR A 189 -18.91 -50.09 -40.17
C TYR A 189 -19.81 -51.24 -39.73
N ASP A 190 -20.71 -51.00 -38.77
CA ASP A 190 -21.69 -51.99 -38.32
C ASP A 190 -22.71 -52.29 -39.43
N ASP A 191 -23.18 -51.28 -40.16
CA ASP A 191 -24.06 -51.45 -41.33
C ASP A 191 -23.39 -52.30 -42.42
N VAL A 192 -22.12 -52.01 -42.75
CA VAL A 192 -21.35 -52.80 -43.72
C VAL A 192 -21.18 -54.24 -43.22
N ARG A 193 -20.98 -54.45 -41.92
CA ARG A 193 -20.89 -55.79 -41.33
C ARG A 193 -22.23 -56.54 -41.45
N ALA A 194 -23.34 -55.89 -41.15
CA ALA A 194 -24.69 -56.45 -41.25
C ALA A 194 -25.02 -56.81 -42.71
N LEU A 195 -24.75 -55.92 -43.67
CA LEU A 195 -24.94 -56.17 -45.10
C LEU A 195 -24.10 -57.35 -45.60
N ARG A 196 -22.86 -57.49 -45.13
CA ARG A 196 -22.01 -58.65 -45.46
C ARG A 196 -22.62 -59.96 -44.94
N GLN A 197 -23.10 -59.96 -43.69
CA GLN A 197 -23.78 -61.13 -43.11
C GLN A 197 -25.02 -61.51 -43.93
N GLN A 198 -25.86 -60.54 -44.29
CA GLN A 198 -27.02 -60.76 -45.17
C GLN A 198 -26.64 -61.31 -46.55
N CYS A 199 -25.57 -60.79 -47.17
CA CYS A 199 -25.08 -61.32 -48.44
C CYS A 199 -24.62 -62.78 -48.32
N ASP A 200 -23.95 -63.14 -47.22
CA ASP A 200 -23.51 -64.51 -46.97
C ASP A 200 -24.68 -65.45 -46.67
N GLU A 201 -25.72 -64.98 -45.99
CA GLU A 201 -26.98 -65.72 -45.78
C GLU A 201 -27.69 -65.97 -47.11
N LEU A 202 -27.90 -64.94 -47.93
CA LEU A 202 -28.52 -65.08 -49.26
C LEU A 202 -27.71 -66.00 -50.18
N ARG A 203 -26.36 -65.98 -50.09
CA ARG A 203 -25.51 -66.93 -50.82
C ARG A 203 -25.77 -68.38 -50.38
N ARG A 204 -25.84 -68.63 -49.07
CA ARG A 204 -26.17 -69.97 -48.52
C ARG A 204 -27.56 -70.41 -48.97
N GLU A 205 -28.55 -69.52 -48.97
CA GLU A 205 -29.89 -69.81 -49.47
C GLU A 205 -29.89 -70.15 -50.96
N CYS A 206 -29.19 -69.36 -51.79
CA CYS A 206 -29.03 -69.63 -53.22
C CYS A 206 -28.36 -70.99 -53.47
N ASP A 207 -27.31 -71.31 -52.71
CA ASP A 207 -26.62 -72.59 -52.80
C ASP A 207 -27.52 -73.75 -52.33
N GLY A 208 -28.36 -73.54 -51.33
CA GLY A 208 -29.40 -74.48 -50.90
C GLY A 208 -30.43 -74.73 -52.00
N LEU A 209 -30.99 -73.66 -52.60
CA LEU A 209 -31.95 -73.75 -53.70
C LEU A 209 -31.34 -74.43 -54.93
N ARG A 210 -30.07 -74.16 -55.25
CA ARG A 210 -29.35 -74.85 -56.34
C ARG A 210 -29.22 -76.36 -56.09
N LYS A 211 -28.92 -76.77 -54.85
CA LYS A 211 -28.88 -78.18 -54.48
C LYS A 211 -30.24 -78.84 -54.64
N GLN A 212 -31.30 -78.21 -54.13
CA GLN A 212 -32.68 -78.70 -54.30
C GLN A 212 -33.08 -78.80 -55.78
N GLN A 213 -32.69 -77.82 -56.60
CA GLN A 213 -32.93 -77.86 -58.04
C GLN A 213 -32.20 -79.04 -58.71
N ALA A 214 -30.95 -79.31 -58.32
CA ALA A 214 -30.19 -80.45 -58.83
C ALA A 214 -30.81 -81.80 -58.40
N GLU A 215 -31.27 -81.91 -57.16
CA GLU A 215 -31.98 -83.08 -56.64
C GLU A 215 -33.28 -83.33 -57.44
N LEU A 216 -34.12 -82.32 -57.61
CA LEU A 216 -35.35 -82.43 -58.41
C LEU A 216 -35.08 -82.77 -59.88
N GLN A 217 -34.00 -82.23 -60.47
CA GLN A 217 -33.59 -82.58 -61.84
C GLN A 217 -33.16 -84.04 -61.94
N GLU A 218 -32.43 -84.54 -60.94
CA GLU A 218 -32.02 -85.94 -60.90
C GLU A 218 -33.20 -86.87 -60.67
N GLU A 219 -34.12 -86.52 -59.77
CA GLU A 219 -35.40 -87.23 -59.60
C GLU A 219 -36.20 -87.27 -60.91
N LEU A 220 -36.29 -86.15 -61.62
CA LEU A 220 -36.95 -86.07 -62.93
C LEU A 220 -36.22 -86.93 -63.98
N ARG A 221 -34.89 -87.01 -63.93
CA ARG A 221 -34.07 -87.87 -64.80
C ARG A 221 -34.36 -89.34 -64.52
N VAL A 222 -34.41 -89.74 -63.26
CA VAL A 222 -34.76 -91.10 -62.83
C VAL A 222 -36.18 -91.44 -63.27
N GLN A 223 -37.15 -90.56 -63.00
CA GLN A 223 -38.53 -90.75 -63.45
C GLN A 223 -38.64 -90.84 -64.98
N ARG A 224 -37.85 -90.07 -65.73
CA ARG A 224 -37.80 -90.19 -67.20
C ARG A 224 -37.23 -91.54 -67.62
N SER A 225 -36.14 -92.01 -67.01
CA SER A 225 -35.61 -93.34 -67.30
C SER A 225 -36.57 -94.46 -66.90
N ASP A 226 -37.31 -94.30 -65.80
CA ASP A 226 -38.34 -95.23 -65.35
C ASP A 226 -39.51 -95.24 -66.35
N LYS A 227 -39.99 -94.06 -66.78
CA LYS A 227 -40.99 -93.94 -67.84
C LYS A 227 -40.50 -94.55 -69.16
N GLU A 228 -39.27 -94.29 -69.56
CA GLU A 228 -38.69 -94.88 -70.78
C GLU A 228 -38.57 -96.39 -70.69
N SER A 229 -38.15 -96.94 -69.54
CA SER A 229 -38.08 -98.39 -69.32
C SER A 229 -39.47 -99.03 -69.31
N ALA A 230 -40.46 -98.36 -68.69
CA ALA A 230 -41.87 -98.75 -68.77
C ALA A 230 -42.39 -98.68 -70.22
N HIS A 231 -42.06 -97.63 -70.98
CA HIS A 231 -42.40 -97.53 -72.40
C HIS A 231 -41.74 -98.63 -73.23
N ARG A 232 -40.48 -98.97 -72.97
CA ARG A 232 -39.79 -100.11 -73.62
C ARG A 232 -40.46 -101.44 -73.26
N ALA A 233 -40.89 -101.62 -72.01
CA ALA A 233 -41.64 -102.80 -71.57
C ALA A 233 -43.03 -102.89 -72.22
N VAL A 234 -43.75 -101.77 -72.35
CA VAL A 234 -45.03 -101.71 -73.09
C VAL A 234 -44.83 -101.97 -74.58
N ALA A 235 -43.75 -101.44 -75.18
CA ALA A 235 -43.41 -101.66 -76.57
C ALA A 235 -43.05 -103.14 -76.83
N SER A 236 -42.28 -103.78 -75.95
CA SER A 236 -41.96 -105.21 -76.06
C SER A 236 -43.21 -106.07 -75.90
N LEU A 237 -44.11 -105.73 -74.98
CA LEU A 237 -45.43 -106.40 -74.84
C LEU A 237 -46.30 -106.21 -76.10
N ARG A 238 -46.34 -105.02 -76.70
CA ARG A 238 -47.03 -104.79 -77.99
C ARG A 238 -46.42 -105.59 -79.14
N GLN A 239 -45.10 -105.68 -79.21
CA GLN A 239 -44.40 -106.46 -80.22
C GLN A 239 -44.65 -107.97 -80.05
N GLN A 240 -44.74 -108.44 -78.81
CA GLN A 240 -45.16 -109.82 -78.49
C GLN A 240 -46.62 -110.09 -78.88
N LEU A 241 -47.53 -109.11 -78.71
CA LEU A 241 -48.93 -109.21 -79.16
C LEU A 241 -49.06 -109.19 -80.70
N GLN A 242 -48.23 -108.42 -81.42
CA GLN A 242 -48.21 -108.42 -82.89
C GLN A 242 -47.58 -109.69 -83.48
N ALA A 243 -46.61 -110.30 -82.80
CA ALA A 243 -46.02 -111.58 -83.21
C ALA A 243 -46.96 -112.79 -83.00
N ALA A 244 -48.03 -112.64 -82.22
CA ALA A 244 -48.98 -113.70 -81.90
C ALA A 244 -50.27 -113.71 -82.74
N GLY A 245 -50.37 -112.90 -83.80
CA GLY A 245 -51.59 -112.88 -84.62
C GLY A 245 -51.40 -112.32 -86.03
N GLY A 246 -51.31 -113.21 -87.02
CA GLY A 246 -51.41 -112.88 -88.44
C GLY A 246 -52.26 -113.90 -89.23
N GLY A 247 -53.37 -113.42 -89.83
CA GLY A 247 -54.20 -114.09 -90.86
C GLY A 247 -55.74 -113.93 -90.69
N ASN A 248 -56.38 -112.77 -90.96
CA ASN A 248 -57.02 -112.26 -92.22
C ASN A 248 -58.43 -112.87 -92.56
N PRO A 249 -59.37 -112.29 -93.36
CA PRO A 249 -59.82 -110.89 -93.67
C PRO A 249 -61.38 -110.63 -93.52
N ALA A 250 -61.84 -109.39 -93.83
CA ALA A 250 -63.13 -108.95 -94.46
C ALA A 250 -63.89 -107.79 -93.74
N GLY A 251 -64.31 -106.75 -94.51
CA GLY A 251 -64.93 -105.45 -94.08
C GLY A 251 -66.47 -105.48 -93.86
N PRO A 252 -67.27 -104.38 -94.01
CA PRO A 252 -66.97 -103.01 -94.52
C PRO A 252 -67.64 -101.82 -93.75
N ALA A 253 -67.44 -100.59 -94.28
CA ALA A 253 -68.31 -99.39 -94.30
C ALA A 253 -68.62 -98.57 -93.03
N SER A 254 -68.21 -97.28 -93.02
CA SER A 254 -69.10 -96.08 -93.14
C SER A 254 -68.32 -94.78 -92.83
N ALA A 255 -68.42 -93.80 -93.75
CA ALA A 255 -68.11 -92.38 -93.55
C ALA A 255 -69.36 -91.68 -92.90
N PRO A 256 -69.40 -90.38 -92.52
CA PRO A 256 -68.85 -89.23 -93.27
C PRO A 256 -68.26 -88.06 -92.44
N GLU A 257 -68.03 -86.98 -93.19
CA GLU A 257 -67.30 -85.72 -93.00
C GLU A 257 -67.90 -84.66 -92.03
N ALA A 258 -67.15 -83.54 -91.95
CA ALA A 258 -67.53 -82.12 -91.73
C ALA A 258 -67.16 -81.55 -90.35
N MET A 259 -66.12 -80.70 -90.25
CA MET A 259 -65.97 -79.28 -90.63
C MET A 259 -66.32 -78.29 -89.50
N GLN A 260 -65.31 -77.46 -89.20
CA GLN A 260 -65.35 -76.02 -88.95
C GLN A 260 -65.86 -75.42 -87.62
N ASP A 261 -65.03 -74.48 -87.17
CA ASP A 261 -65.31 -73.21 -86.48
C ASP A 261 -65.98 -73.23 -85.11
N THR A 262 -65.25 -72.73 -84.11
CA THR A 262 -65.47 -71.36 -83.59
C THR A 262 -64.24 -70.84 -82.86
N LYS A 263 -63.72 -69.73 -83.39
CA LYS A 263 -62.95 -68.67 -82.73
C LYS A 263 -63.80 -67.98 -81.66
N GLU A 264 -63.12 -67.25 -80.76
CA GLU A 264 -63.65 -66.24 -79.81
C GLU A 264 -64.12 -66.72 -78.43
N THR A 265 -63.18 -66.68 -77.47
CA THR A 265 -63.22 -65.84 -76.24
C THR A 265 -61.80 -65.86 -75.64
N SER A 266 -60.94 -64.89 -75.99
CA SER A 266 -60.67 -63.66 -75.21
C SER A 266 -60.23 -63.98 -73.77
N GLU A 267 -58.91 -63.94 -73.51
CA GLU A 267 -58.27 -62.74 -72.95
C GLU A 267 -58.80 -62.42 -71.54
N LEU A 268 -58.08 -62.88 -70.50
CA LEU A 268 -57.97 -62.27 -69.16
C LEU A 268 -57.27 -63.22 -68.19
N GLU A 269 -56.00 -63.59 -68.42
CA GLU A 269 -55.14 -64.16 -67.35
C GLU A 269 -53.63 -64.08 -67.61
N ALA A 270 -53.20 -63.16 -68.49
CA ALA A 270 -51.78 -62.86 -68.75
C ALA A 270 -51.33 -61.50 -68.21
N ALA A 271 -52.09 -60.88 -67.29
CA ALA A 271 -51.81 -59.54 -66.75
C ALA A 271 -51.43 -59.51 -65.25
N ALA A 272 -51.34 -60.65 -64.56
CA ALA A 272 -51.12 -60.68 -63.11
C ALA A 272 -49.67 -60.87 -62.64
N TYR A 273 -48.71 -61.14 -63.54
CA TYR A 273 -47.30 -61.38 -63.14
C TYR A 273 -46.30 -60.28 -63.56
N GLY A 274 -46.75 -59.25 -64.30
CA GLY A 274 -45.92 -58.11 -64.73
C GLY A 274 -45.98 -56.87 -63.83
N GLN A 275 -46.90 -56.80 -62.86
CA GLN A 275 -47.13 -55.61 -62.01
C GLN A 275 -46.38 -55.63 -60.66
N SER A 276 -45.65 -56.70 -60.32
CA SER A 276 -44.96 -56.85 -59.02
C SER A 276 -43.52 -56.33 -58.99
N VAL A 277 -42.92 -56.01 -60.15
CA VAL A 277 -41.52 -55.54 -60.23
C VAL A 277 -41.41 -54.02 -60.47
N SER A 278 -42.39 -53.39 -61.12
CA SER A 278 -42.38 -51.94 -61.36
C SER A 278 -42.88 -51.11 -60.15
N SER A 279 -43.61 -51.71 -59.21
CA SER A 279 -44.08 -51.01 -57.99
C SER A 279 -43.01 -50.85 -56.91
N ARG A 280 -41.91 -51.62 -56.97
CA ARG A 280 -40.76 -51.49 -56.03
C ARG A 280 -39.67 -50.53 -56.51
N LEU A 281 -39.61 -50.20 -57.80
CA LEU A 281 -38.69 -49.18 -58.33
C LEU A 281 -39.28 -47.76 -58.27
N ALA A 282 -40.61 -47.61 -58.30
CA ALA A 282 -41.27 -46.32 -58.17
C ALA A 282 -41.32 -45.78 -56.73
N THR A 283 -41.27 -46.64 -55.71
CA THR A 283 -41.22 -46.24 -54.30
C THR A 283 -39.80 -45.88 -53.83
N SER A 284 -38.76 -46.44 -54.45
CA SER A 284 -37.36 -46.05 -54.18
C SER A 284 -37.00 -44.68 -54.77
N SER A 285 -37.48 -44.35 -55.98
CA SER A 285 -37.23 -43.03 -56.59
C SER A 285 -37.94 -41.88 -55.87
N ARG A 286 -39.07 -42.12 -55.22
CA ARG A 286 -39.84 -41.09 -54.49
C ARG A 286 -39.26 -40.75 -53.10
N ALA A 287 -38.43 -41.63 -52.53
CA ALA A 287 -37.72 -41.38 -51.28
C ALA A 287 -36.40 -40.62 -51.49
N ALA A 288 -35.76 -40.77 -52.65
CA ALA A 288 -34.55 -40.02 -53.01
C ALA A 288 -34.83 -38.53 -53.29
N ASP A 289 -36.00 -38.19 -53.84
CA ASP A 289 -36.37 -36.80 -54.15
C ASP A 289 -36.83 -35.96 -52.95
N LEU A 290 -37.10 -36.58 -51.79
CA LEU A 290 -37.45 -35.86 -50.55
C LEU A 290 -36.24 -35.45 -49.71
N ILE A 291 -35.06 -36.05 -49.94
CA ILE A 291 -33.82 -35.71 -49.20
C ILE A 291 -33.04 -34.57 -49.87
N VAL A 292 -33.27 -34.30 -51.17
CA VAL A 292 -32.62 -33.18 -51.89
C VAL A 292 -33.40 -31.86 -51.75
N ARG A 293 -34.65 -31.88 -51.26
CA ARG A 293 -35.49 -30.68 -51.07
C ARG A 293 -35.52 -30.12 -49.64
N SER A 294 -34.75 -30.67 -48.71
CA SER A 294 -34.66 -30.20 -47.31
C SER A 294 -33.23 -29.78 -46.90
N ARG A 295 -32.43 -29.27 -47.83
CA ARG A 295 -31.16 -28.59 -47.56
C ARG A 295 -31.20 -27.17 -48.13
#